data_AF-A0A1F9VL31-F1
#
_entry.id   AF-A0A1F9VL31-F1
#
_cell.length_a   1.000
_cell.length_b   1.000
_cell.length_c   1.000
_cell.angle_alpha   90.00
_cell.angle_beta   90.00
_cell.angle_gamma   90.00
#
_symmetry.space_group_name_H-M   'P 1'
#
loop_
_entity.id
_entity.type
_entity.pdbx_description
1 polymer ?
#
loop_
_entity_poly.entity_id
_entity_poly.type
_entity_poly.pdbx_seq_one_letter_code
_entity_poly.pdbx_strand_id
1 'polypeptide(L)'
;MNKKLAVIIIDDDDNYRETLSDILSFNDWDIDTASDGYKAINMVRQKQYDVALLDVNMPGIDGVETFKELKKIRPDMIVFMMTANNIDPLKNLLEKGVSTIMQKPFNVEEVVKMISGVRKKAVVLIVDDSEADRSTLSEILSAKGFDVLAASQGLEALETLKTKDVDVVLLDVRLPDMDGVTVLERMKKIKPTLSIIAITGYSLDGIIDTMSKKGVYTCLLKPFDIELLINEINTLVDRKVAESERETDDLLPEILLVEDNDSIRQTMAAILEEQNYNVKAAASLDEALALVDKEYFNLVISDLSLGDASGLSLVEPVRKKDASTIFLLVTGAGSMETALEAIKKDVDEYILKPVEPGELVHKVKTYLEKQKMKKEKEKLVNQLEASNTKLLELVKIDELTTLFNRRYLFEQLHAEMQRAKRQHKSLALMMCDVDGFKIFNDKNGHIEGDRLLKEIAFMLKASVRQFVDQVFRYGGDEFSIVVPEIDLDSAMRLAERVVSKVVDGLKGKGVGISIGVAVYSEREQDMSLNELIHAADKKLYESKRAGGKRATG
;
A
#
# COMPACT_ATOMS: atom_id res chain seq x y z
N MET A 1 -1.39 27.13 7.15
CA MET A 1 -1.60 26.28 8.36
C MET A 1 -2.54 25.17 7.94
N ASN A 2 -2.02 23.95 7.75
CA ASN A 2 -2.87 22.79 7.46
C ASN A 2 -3.70 22.47 8.71
N LYS A 3 -5.03 22.44 8.55
CA LYS A 3 -5.96 22.05 9.61
C LYS A 3 -5.79 20.55 9.84
N LYS A 4 -5.42 20.14 11.06
CA LYS A 4 -5.30 18.72 11.43
C LYS A 4 -6.64 18.02 11.26
N LEU A 5 -6.62 16.79 10.76
CA LEU A 5 -7.82 15.95 10.63
C LEU A 5 -8.36 15.64 12.04
N ALA A 6 -9.61 15.98 12.30
CA ALA A 6 -10.25 15.73 13.60
C ALA A 6 -11.01 14.40 13.59
N VAL A 7 -10.62 13.46 14.46
CA VAL A 7 -11.18 12.10 14.52
C VAL A 7 -11.78 11.86 15.89
N ILE A 8 -12.99 11.29 15.95
CA ILE A 8 -13.62 10.84 17.20
C ILE A 8 -13.77 9.32 17.22
N ILE A 9 -13.31 8.68 18.29
CA ILE A 9 -13.47 7.24 18.53
C ILE A 9 -14.61 7.03 19.53
N ILE A 10 -15.63 6.28 19.13
CA ILE A 10 -16.87 6.08 19.88
C ILE A 10 -17.04 4.57 20.08
N ASP A 11 -16.84 4.12 21.30
CA ASP A 11 -16.82 2.70 21.66
C ASP A 11 -17.11 2.61 23.16
N ASP A 12 -17.72 1.54 23.67
CA ASP A 12 -17.95 1.37 25.11
C ASP A 12 -16.81 0.66 25.82
N ASP A 13 -15.91 -0.01 25.09
CA ASP A 13 -14.73 -0.66 25.65
C ASP A 13 -13.58 0.34 25.88
N ASP A 14 -13.30 0.63 27.16
CA ASP A 14 -12.24 1.56 27.58
C ASP A 14 -10.86 1.16 27.05
N ASN A 15 -10.51 -0.13 27.09
CA ASN A 15 -9.20 -0.61 26.63
C ASN A 15 -9.06 -0.45 25.11
N TYR A 16 -10.14 -0.69 24.37
CA TYR A 16 -10.16 -0.57 22.92
C TYR A 16 -10.02 0.89 22.47
N ARG A 17 -10.70 1.82 23.16
CA ARG A 17 -10.57 3.26 22.90
C ARG A 17 -9.17 3.78 23.21
N GLU A 18 -8.59 3.42 24.34
CA GLU A 18 -7.23 3.85 24.70
C GLU A 18 -6.21 3.33 23.70
N THR A 19 -6.28 2.03 23.37
CA THR A 19 -5.36 1.41 22.41
C THR A 19 -5.44 2.07 21.03
N LEU A 20 -6.65 2.30 20.51
CA LEU A 20 -6.81 2.97 19.21
C LEU A 20 -6.40 4.44 19.25
N SER A 21 -6.72 5.15 20.34
CA SER A 21 -6.33 6.55 20.51
C SER A 21 -4.80 6.68 20.51
N ASP A 22 -4.10 5.84 21.28
CA ASP A 22 -2.64 5.85 21.35
C ASP A 22 -2.01 5.57 19.99
N ILE A 23 -2.53 4.58 19.25
CA ILE A 23 -1.95 4.25 17.94
C ILE A 23 -2.24 5.33 16.90
N LEU A 24 -3.46 5.89 16.90
CA LEU A 24 -3.82 6.95 15.95
C LEU A 24 -3.11 8.27 16.27
N SER A 25 -2.71 8.50 17.52
CA SER A 25 -1.95 9.68 17.95
C SER A 25 -0.54 9.79 17.34
N PHE A 26 -0.01 8.70 16.79
CA PHE A 26 1.24 8.74 16.01
C PHE A 26 1.09 9.46 14.66
N ASN A 27 -0.15 9.75 14.22
CA ASN A 27 -0.45 10.59 13.06
C ASN A 27 -0.69 12.04 13.52
N ASP A 28 -0.48 13.03 12.64
CA ASP A 28 -0.75 14.45 12.95
C ASP A 28 -2.25 14.79 12.95
N TRP A 29 -3.05 13.98 13.65
CA TRP A 29 -4.51 14.06 13.76
C TRP A 29 -4.93 14.50 15.16
N ASP A 30 -6.07 15.18 15.25
CA ASP A 30 -6.68 15.63 16.48
C ASP A 30 -7.70 14.57 16.94
N ILE A 31 -7.29 13.70 17.86
CA ILE A 31 -8.07 12.53 18.29
C ILE A 31 -8.81 12.82 19.60
N ASP A 32 -10.12 12.60 19.60
CA ASP A 32 -10.94 12.57 20.82
C ASP A 32 -11.66 11.22 20.97
N THR A 33 -12.09 10.90 22.20
CA THR A 33 -12.79 9.66 22.49
C THR A 33 -14.11 9.89 23.24
N ALA A 34 -15.11 9.06 22.94
CA ALA A 34 -16.40 9.03 23.61
C ALA A 34 -16.75 7.59 24.00
N SER A 35 -17.25 7.41 25.23
CA SER A 35 -17.61 6.12 25.82
C SER A 35 -18.99 5.61 25.43
N ASP A 36 -19.82 6.48 24.83
CA ASP A 36 -21.19 6.18 24.45
C ASP A 36 -21.68 7.21 23.41
N GLY A 37 -22.80 6.91 22.76
CA GLY A 37 -23.35 7.76 21.71
C GLY A 37 -23.88 9.11 22.21
N TYR A 38 -24.36 9.23 23.46
CA TYR A 38 -24.83 10.52 24.00
C TYR A 38 -23.68 11.51 24.17
N LYS A 39 -22.55 11.04 24.70
CA LYS A 39 -21.32 11.80 24.84
C LYS A 39 -20.79 12.21 23.46
N ALA A 40 -20.76 11.28 22.50
CA ALA A 40 -20.34 11.57 21.13
C ALA A 40 -21.19 12.66 20.46
N ILE A 41 -22.52 12.58 20.56
CA ILE A 41 -23.44 13.57 20.00
C ILE A 41 -23.20 14.97 20.60
N ASN A 42 -23.00 15.06 21.91
CA ASN A 42 -22.71 16.33 22.57
C ASN A 42 -21.35 16.90 22.14
N MET A 43 -20.33 16.05 22.00
CA MET A 43 -19.00 16.46 21.53
C MET A 43 -19.05 16.97 20.09
N VAL A 44 -19.77 16.30 19.18
CA VAL A 44 -19.89 16.70 17.77
C VAL A 44 -20.69 18.02 17.60
N ARG A 45 -21.53 18.38 18.57
CA ARG A 45 -22.18 19.72 18.61
C ARG A 45 -21.23 20.83 19.02
N GLN A 46 -20.18 20.51 19.79
CA GLN A 46 -19.26 21.48 20.37
C GLN A 46 -17.96 21.62 19.56
N LYS A 47 -17.49 20.53 18.95
CA LYS A 47 -16.27 20.46 18.15
C LYS A 47 -16.58 19.84 16.78
N GLN A 48 -15.96 20.37 15.74
CA GLN A 48 -16.07 19.79 14.40
C GLN A 48 -15.10 18.61 14.26
N TYR A 49 -15.66 17.43 14.04
CA TYR A 49 -14.92 16.24 13.61
C TYR A 49 -15.13 16.00 12.12
N ASP A 50 -14.10 15.47 11.47
CA ASP A 50 -14.10 15.06 10.07
C ASP A 50 -14.44 13.57 9.93
N VAL A 51 -13.97 12.75 10.89
CA VAL A 51 -14.13 11.28 10.90
C VAL A 51 -14.63 10.78 12.25
N ALA A 52 -15.55 9.81 12.25
CA ALA A 52 -15.97 9.07 13.42
C ALA A 52 -15.76 7.55 13.24
N LEU A 53 -15.06 6.92 14.19
CA LEU A 53 -15.03 5.46 14.36
C LEU A 53 -16.10 5.08 15.38
N LEU A 54 -17.11 4.31 14.99
CA LEU A 54 -18.31 4.10 15.79
C LEU A 54 -18.61 2.61 16.01
N ASP A 55 -18.55 2.13 17.24
CA ASP A 55 -19.04 0.80 17.57
C ASP A 55 -20.55 0.72 17.36
N VAL A 56 -20.99 -0.39 16.76
CA VAL A 56 -22.39 -0.72 16.57
C VAL A 56 -23.06 -1.10 17.89
N ASN A 57 -22.37 -1.85 18.76
CA ASN A 57 -22.94 -2.40 19.98
C ASN A 57 -22.51 -1.58 21.20
N MET A 58 -23.25 -0.52 21.51
CA MET A 58 -23.00 0.32 22.70
C MET A 58 -24.23 0.36 23.63
N PRO A 59 -24.05 0.51 24.94
CA PRO A 59 -25.14 0.66 25.89
C PRO A 59 -25.86 2.00 25.75
N GLY A 60 -27.17 2.00 25.96
CA GLY A 60 -28.01 3.21 25.85
C GLY A 60 -28.50 3.42 24.42
N ILE A 61 -27.89 4.35 23.69
CA ILE A 61 -28.15 4.58 22.26
C ILE A 61 -27.16 3.76 21.44
N ASP A 62 -27.67 2.89 20.56
CA ASP A 62 -26.81 2.02 19.75
C ASP A 62 -26.05 2.80 18.67
N GLY A 63 -25.05 2.17 18.05
CA GLY A 63 -24.24 2.81 17.02
C GLY A 63 -25.01 3.22 15.77
N VAL A 64 -26.10 2.52 15.44
CA VAL A 64 -26.91 2.85 14.25
C VAL A 64 -27.76 4.10 14.49
N GLU A 65 -28.34 4.24 15.67
CA GLU A 65 -29.10 5.42 16.06
C GLU A 65 -28.17 6.62 16.31
N THR A 66 -27.00 6.38 16.91
CA THR A 66 -25.93 7.38 17.04
C THR A 66 -25.52 7.92 15.67
N PHE A 67 -25.27 7.05 14.68
CA PHE A 67 -24.95 7.47 13.31
C PHE A 67 -26.00 8.40 12.70
N LYS A 68 -27.30 8.10 12.87
CA LYS A 68 -28.39 8.93 12.33
C LYS A 68 -28.38 10.33 12.94
N GLU A 69 -28.18 10.43 14.26
CA GLU A 69 -28.11 11.73 14.95
C GLU A 69 -26.86 12.51 14.56
N LEU A 70 -25.72 11.84 14.44
CA LEU A 70 -24.47 12.44 13.96
C LEU A 70 -24.64 13.02 12.55
N LYS A 71 -25.28 12.28 11.63
CA LYS A 71 -25.54 12.76 10.26
C LYS A 71 -26.56 13.90 10.18
N LYS A 72 -27.49 14.03 11.13
CA LYS A 72 -28.37 15.22 11.21
C LYS A 72 -27.60 16.48 11.59
N ILE A 73 -26.60 16.34 12.47
CA ILE A 73 -25.80 17.47 12.96
C ILE A 73 -24.69 17.82 11.95
N ARG A 74 -24.05 16.80 11.37
CA ARG A 74 -22.96 16.90 10.40
C ARG A 74 -23.16 15.90 9.25
N PRO A 75 -23.90 16.28 8.20
CA PRO A 75 -24.14 15.41 7.03
C PRO A 75 -22.83 15.02 6.31
N ASP A 76 -21.84 15.91 6.36
CA ASP A 76 -20.53 15.84 5.73
C ASP A 76 -19.51 14.97 6.50
N MET A 77 -19.75 14.67 7.78
CA MET A 77 -18.85 13.87 8.60
C MET A 77 -18.79 12.42 8.12
N ILE A 78 -17.59 11.87 7.96
CA ILE A 78 -17.38 10.49 7.52
C ILE A 78 -17.48 9.56 8.73
N VAL A 79 -18.26 8.49 8.61
CA VAL A 79 -18.49 7.55 9.71
C VAL A 79 -18.12 6.13 9.28
N PHE A 80 -17.22 5.53 10.04
CA PHE A 80 -16.84 4.12 9.95
C PHE A 80 -17.55 3.36 11.08
N MET A 81 -18.30 2.33 10.73
CA MET A 81 -18.94 1.47 11.74
C MET A 81 -18.01 0.32 12.10
N MET A 82 -17.92 -0.03 13.39
CA MET A 82 -17.14 -1.15 13.90
C MET A 82 -18.11 -2.19 14.47
N THR A 83 -18.02 -3.46 14.04
CA THR A 83 -18.93 -4.53 14.47
C THR A 83 -18.18 -5.81 14.83
N ALA A 84 -18.63 -6.53 15.86
CA ALA A 84 -18.15 -7.88 16.19
C ALA A 84 -18.89 -9.02 15.44
N ASN A 85 -20.01 -8.70 14.77
CA ASN A 85 -20.92 -9.68 14.14
C ASN A 85 -20.94 -9.54 12.60
N ASN A 86 -21.64 -10.47 11.93
CA ASN A 86 -21.78 -10.51 10.47
C ASN A 86 -22.22 -9.15 9.88
N ILE A 87 -21.59 -8.72 8.78
CA ILE A 87 -21.73 -7.42 8.13
C ILE A 87 -23.07 -7.31 7.35
N ASP A 88 -23.67 -8.45 6.98
CA ASP A 88 -24.88 -8.51 6.16
C ASP A 88 -26.07 -7.64 6.61
N PRO A 89 -26.41 -7.53 7.91
CA PRO A 89 -27.50 -6.66 8.39
C PRO A 89 -27.20 -5.16 8.23
N LEU A 90 -25.92 -4.79 8.12
CA LEU A 90 -25.44 -3.42 8.06
C LEU A 90 -25.17 -2.95 6.62
N LYS A 91 -25.16 -3.85 5.62
CA LYS A 91 -24.95 -3.50 4.20
C LYS A 91 -25.90 -2.43 3.70
N ASN A 92 -27.15 -2.44 4.14
CA ASN A 92 -28.17 -1.43 3.80
C ASN A 92 -27.84 0.00 4.30
N LEU A 93 -26.83 0.15 5.16
CA LEU A 93 -26.36 1.45 5.66
C LEU A 93 -25.23 2.05 4.79
N LEU A 94 -24.54 1.23 3.99
CA LEU A 94 -23.56 1.72 2.99
C LEU A 94 -24.28 2.60 1.94
N GLU A 95 -25.47 2.19 1.54
CA GLU A 95 -26.35 2.97 0.64
C GLU A 95 -26.90 4.26 1.28
N LYS A 96 -26.76 4.42 2.60
CA LYS A 96 -27.29 5.55 3.38
C LYS A 96 -26.20 6.46 3.96
N GLY A 97 -24.96 6.33 3.49
CA GLY A 97 -23.87 7.26 3.80
C GLY A 97 -22.94 6.85 4.95
N VAL A 98 -22.92 5.56 5.33
CA VAL A 98 -21.79 4.96 6.06
C VAL A 98 -20.67 4.72 5.05
N SER A 99 -19.47 5.23 5.33
CA SER A 99 -18.36 5.17 4.38
C SER A 99 -17.79 3.75 4.26
N THR A 100 -17.67 3.02 5.37
CA THR A 100 -17.22 1.61 5.40
C THR A 100 -17.63 0.96 6.74
N ILE A 101 -17.80 -0.37 6.74
CA ILE A 101 -18.07 -1.19 7.94
C ILE A 101 -16.85 -2.07 8.20
N MET A 102 -16.30 -2.00 9.41
CA MET A 102 -15.14 -2.76 9.88
C MET A 102 -15.57 -3.88 10.81
N GLN A 103 -15.01 -5.07 10.60
CA GLN A 103 -15.24 -6.22 11.47
C GLN A 103 -14.12 -6.33 12.51
N LYS A 104 -14.47 -6.32 13.79
CA LYS A 104 -13.55 -6.61 14.90
C LYS A 104 -13.27 -8.12 14.94
N PRO A 105 -12.02 -8.57 15.16
CA PRO A 105 -10.80 -7.74 15.25
C PRO A 105 -10.32 -7.28 13.88
N PHE A 106 -9.99 -5.99 13.74
CA PHE A 106 -9.47 -5.40 12.50
C PHE A 106 -7.99 -5.05 12.63
N ASN A 107 -7.29 -4.97 11.49
CA ASN A 107 -5.88 -4.56 11.49
C ASN A 107 -5.77 -3.05 11.65
N VAL A 108 -4.95 -2.59 12.60
CA VAL A 108 -4.71 -1.17 12.87
C VAL A 108 -4.16 -0.43 11.65
N GLU A 109 -3.31 -1.08 10.85
CA GLU A 109 -2.80 -0.50 9.60
C GLU A 109 -3.92 -0.27 8.58
N GLU A 110 -4.96 -1.10 8.62
CA GLU A 110 -6.17 -0.96 7.78
C GLU A 110 -7.00 0.25 8.23
N VAL A 111 -7.14 0.47 9.54
CA VAL A 111 -7.81 1.63 10.12
C VAL A 111 -7.08 2.91 9.73
N VAL A 112 -5.75 2.94 9.87
CA VAL A 112 -4.93 4.10 9.48
C VAL A 112 -5.10 4.38 7.98
N LYS A 113 -4.99 3.36 7.12
CA LYS A 113 -5.20 3.51 5.66
C LYS A 113 -6.60 4.01 5.30
N MET A 114 -7.61 3.54 6.00
CA MET A 114 -8.99 3.99 5.77
C MET A 114 -9.18 5.45 6.16
N ILE A 115 -8.71 5.86 7.35
CA ILE A 115 -8.82 7.24 7.82
C ILE A 115 -7.94 8.17 6.97
N SER A 116 -6.73 7.76 6.57
CA SER A 116 -5.88 8.53 5.67
C SER A 116 -6.46 8.61 4.25
N GLY A 117 -7.21 7.59 3.83
CA GLY A 117 -7.93 7.53 2.55
C GLY A 117 -9.28 8.24 2.55
N VAL A 118 -9.69 8.87 3.67
CA VAL A 118 -10.88 9.73 3.74
C VAL A 118 -10.66 10.97 2.89
N ARG A 119 -11.11 10.90 1.64
CA ARG A 119 -11.04 12.01 0.69
C ARG A 119 -12.11 13.06 1.02
N LYS A 120 -11.74 14.34 1.02
CA LYS A 120 -12.73 15.39 0.75
C LYS A 120 -13.34 15.13 -0.63
N LYS A 121 -14.64 15.37 -0.78
CA LYS A 121 -15.29 15.26 -2.09
C LYS A 121 -14.56 16.14 -3.09
N ALA A 122 -14.13 15.57 -4.20
CA ALA A 122 -13.45 16.34 -5.23
C ALA A 122 -14.43 17.36 -5.84
N VAL A 123 -13.97 18.60 -5.96
CA VAL A 123 -14.76 19.71 -6.46
C VAL A 123 -14.62 19.82 -7.97
N VAL A 124 -15.73 19.61 -8.69
CA VAL A 124 -15.77 19.68 -10.16
C VAL A 124 -16.49 20.96 -10.57
N LEU A 125 -15.82 21.82 -11.35
CA LEU A 125 -16.42 23.01 -11.95
C LEU A 125 -16.85 22.71 -13.39
N ILE A 126 -18.14 22.83 -13.67
CA ILE A 126 -18.72 22.71 -15.01
C ILE A 126 -18.84 24.11 -15.62
N VAL A 127 -18.26 24.30 -16.80
CA VAL A 127 -18.31 25.54 -17.56
C VAL A 127 -18.91 25.25 -18.92
N ASP A 128 -20.19 25.56 -19.07
CA ASP A 128 -20.98 25.27 -20.27
C ASP A 128 -22.06 26.35 -20.38
N ASP A 129 -22.42 26.83 -21.57
CA ASP A 129 -23.44 27.87 -21.72
C ASP A 129 -24.87 27.31 -21.65
N SER A 130 -25.05 26.01 -21.92
CA SER A 130 -26.32 25.28 -21.83
C SER A 130 -26.72 25.02 -20.37
N GLU A 131 -27.80 25.66 -19.91
CA GLU A 131 -28.37 25.41 -18.57
C GLU A 131 -28.82 23.95 -18.40
N ALA A 132 -29.38 23.36 -19.45
CA ALA A 132 -29.82 21.97 -19.43
C ALA A 132 -28.64 21.00 -19.23
N ASP A 133 -27.52 21.22 -19.91
CA ASP A 133 -26.32 20.37 -19.82
C ASP A 133 -25.69 20.54 -18.43
N ARG A 134 -25.57 21.78 -17.93
CA ARG A 134 -25.06 22.07 -16.59
C ARG A 134 -25.90 21.38 -15.51
N SER A 135 -27.23 21.49 -15.58
CA SER A 135 -28.13 20.88 -14.59
C SER A 135 -28.00 19.35 -14.60
N THR A 136 -28.05 18.76 -15.79
CA THR A 136 -27.97 17.30 -15.97
C THR A 136 -26.65 16.74 -15.45
N LEU A 137 -25.52 17.35 -15.83
CA LEU A 137 -24.20 16.91 -15.37
C LEU A 137 -24.01 17.14 -13.87
N SER A 138 -24.54 18.25 -13.33
CA SER A 138 -24.47 18.53 -11.89
C SER A 138 -25.19 17.48 -11.06
N GLU A 139 -26.39 17.06 -11.47
CA GLU A 139 -27.14 15.99 -10.80
C GLU A 139 -26.39 14.65 -10.83
N ILE A 140 -25.90 14.26 -12.00
CA ILE A 140 -25.19 12.99 -12.20
C ILE A 140 -23.91 12.94 -11.37
N LEU A 141 -23.07 13.99 -11.45
CA LEU A 141 -21.80 14.02 -10.73
C LEU A 141 -22.01 14.14 -9.20
N SER A 142 -23.01 14.91 -8.76
CA SER A 142 -23.36 14.98 -7.33
C SER A 142 -23.83 13.62 -6.79
N ALA A 143 -24.63 12.87 -7.55
CA ALA A 143 -25.06 11.53 -7.19
C ALA A 143 -23.90 10.52 -7.11
N LYS A 144 -22.81 10.77 -7.86
CA LYS A 144 -21.56 9.98 -7.83
C LYS A 144 -20.57 10.45 -6.75
N GLY A 145 -20.94 11.44 -5.93
CA GLY A 145 -20.18 11.84 -4.75
C GLY A 145 -19.22 13.01 -4.95
N PHE A 146 -19.27 13.70 -6.10
CA PHE A 146 -18.49 14.92 -6.33
C PHE A 146 -19.22 16.16 -5.78
N ASP A 147 -18.45 17.19 -5.39
CA ASP A 147 -19.02 18.51 -5.10
C ASP A 147 -19.00 19.33 -6.39
N VAL A 148 -20.17 19.73 -6.90
CA VAL A 148 -20.25 20.35 -8.22
C VAL A 148 -20.48 21.85 -8.10
N LEU A 149 -19.69 22.60 -8.85
CA LEU A 149 -19.87 24.02 -9.13
C LEU A 149 -20.23 24.19 -10.61
N ALA A 150 -21.01 25.22 -10.93
CA ALA A 150 -21.43 25.50 -12.30
C ALA A 150 -21.18 26.97 -12.62
N ALA A 151 -20.69 27.23 -13.82
CA ALA A 151 -20.55 28.55 -14.41
C ALA A 151 -21.11 28.53 -15.84
N SER A 152 -21.84 29.59 -16.19
CA SER A 152 -22.46 29.75 -17.51
C SER A 152 -21.55 30.40 -18.54
N GLN A 153 -20.46 31.02 -18.08
CA GLN A 153 -19.55 31.85 -18.88
C GLN A 153 -18.10 31.71 -18.40
N GLY A 154 -17.14 32.03 -19.27
CA GLY A 154 -15.72 31.95 -18.99
C GLY A 154 -15.27 32.91 -17.86
N LEU A 155 -15.78 34.14 -17.83
CA LEU A 155 -15.48 35.11 -16.77
C LEU A 155 -15.95 34.62 -15.38
N GLU A 156 -17.17 34.10 -15.30
CA GLU A 156 -17.73 33.53 -14.07
C GLU A 156 -16.89 32.34 -13.56
N ALA A 157 -16.43 31.49 -14.48
CA ALA A 157 -15.54 30.38 -14.15
C ALA A 157 -14.18 30.85 -13.60
N LEU A 158 -13.60 31.92 -14.16
CA LEU A 158 -12.35 32.51 -13.67
C LEU A 158 -12.49 33.16 -12.29
N GLU A 159 -13.63 33.80 -12.00
CA GLU A 159 -13.92 34.32 -10.65
C GLU A 159 -14.13 33.20 -9.63
N THR A 160 -14.82 32.13 -10.04
CA THR A 160 -15.03 30.94 -9.21
C THR A 160 -13.70 30.29 -8.84
N LEU A 161 -12.78 30.15 -9.79
CA LEU A 161 -11.43 29.59 -9.54
C LEU A 161 -10.56 30.44 -8.60
N LYS A 162 -10.82 31.75 -8.50
CA LYS A 162 -10.09 32.62 -7.56
C LYS A 162 -10.61 32.52 -6.13
N THR A 163 -11.89 32.15 -5.97
CA THR A 163 -12.60 32.21 -4.69
C THR A 163 -12.87 30.83 -4.08
N LYS A 164 -12.86 29.78 -4.89
CA LYS A 164 -13.12 28.40 -4.50
C LYS A 164 -12.00 27.50 -4.99
N ASP A 165 -11.70 26.47 -4.20
CA ASP A 165 -10.72 25.46 -4.60
C ASP A 165 -11.41 24.41 -5.48
N VAL A 166 -10.91 24.27 -6.69
CA VAL A 166 -11.46 23.39 -7.73
C VAL A 166 -10.41 22.35 -8.11
N ASP A 167 -10.85 21.10 -8.18
CA ASP A 167 -10.00 19.95 -8.51
C ASP A 167 -9.98 19.67 -10.01
N VAL A 168 -11.16 19.65 -10.64
CA VAL A 168 -11.30 19.38 -12.08
C VAL A 168 -12.24 20.40 -12.70
N VAL A 169 -11.88 20.91 -13.88
CA VAL A 169 -12.77 21.74 -14.70
C VAL A 169 -13.24 20.95 -15.91
N LEU A 170 -14.55 20.90 -16.12
CA LEU A 170 -15.17 20.49 -17.37
C LEU A 170 -15.47 21.76 -18.18
N LEU A 171 -14.78 21.95 -19.29
CA LEU A 171 -14.84 23.20 -20.07
C LEU A 171 -15.44 22.94 -21.46
N ASP A 172 -16.61 23.50 -21.75
CA ASP A 172 -17.07 23.61 -23.13
C ASP A 172 -16.13 24.57 -23.88
N VAL A 173 -15.72 24.14 -25.08
CA VAL A 173 -14.88 24.94 -25.96
C VAL A 173 -15.64 26.15 -26.52
N ARG A 174 -16.98 26.08 -26.60
CA ARG A 174 -17.81 27.21 -27.04
C ARG A 174 -18.51 27.86 -25.86
N LEU A 175 -18.08 29.07 -25.54
CA LEU A 175 -18.75 29.94 -24.58
C LEU A 175 -19.09 31.28 -25.24
N PRO A 176 -20.16 31.96 -24.80
CA PRO A 176 -20.66 33.17 -25.42
C PRO A 176 -19.76 34.40 -25.19
N ASP A 177 -18.97 34.41 -24.11
CA ASP A 177 -18.19 35.57 -23.67
C ASP A 177 -16.72 35.54 -24.14
N MET A 178 -16.13 34.34 -24.26
CA MET A 178 -14.78 34.17 -24.80
C MET A 178 -14.55 32.72 -25.29
N ASP A 179 -13.62 32.55 -26.23
CA ASP A 179 -13.24 31.23 -26.72
C ASP A 179 -12.66 30.34 -25.61
N GLY A 180 -13.04 29.06 -25.56
CA GLY A 180 -12.61 28.11 -24.54
C GLY A 180 -11.09 27.95 -24.44
N VAL A 181 -10.36 28.14 -25.55
CA VAL A 181 -8.88 28.19 -25.55
C VAL A 181 -8.36 29.37 -24.70
N THR A 182 -9.02 30.53 -24.80
CA THR A 182 -8.65 31.74 -24.04
C THR A 182 -8.97 31.58 -22.56
N VAL A 183 -10.10 30.94 -22.24
CA VAL A 183 -10.45 30.58 -20.85
C VAL A 183 -9.37 29.70 -20.26
N LEU A 184 -9.00 28.63 -20.98
CA LEU A 184 -8.01 27.68 -20.53
C LEU A 184 -6.66 28.33 -20.22
N GLU A 185 -6.14 29.18 -21.12
CA GLU A 185 -4.87 29.89 -20.88
C GLU A 185 -4.92 30.75 -19.62
N ARG A 186 -6.07 31.41 -19.36
CA ARG A 186 -6.26 32.23 -18.16
C ARG A 186 -6.40 31.37 -16.91
N MET A 187 -7.11 30.25 -16.99
CA MET A 187 -7.24 29.30 -15.88
C MET A 187 -5.86 28.73 -15.50
N LYS A 188 -5.03 28.36 -16.48
CA LYS A 188 -3.68 27.86 -16.25
C LYS A 188 -2.73 28.93 -15.70
N LYS A 189 -2.91 30.20 -16.04
CA LYS A 189 -2.19 31.31 -15.39
C LYS A 189 -2.58 31.50 -13.92
N ILE A 190 -3.83 31.21 -13.56
CA ILE A 190 -4.33 31.30 -12.18
C ILE A 190 -3.86 30.08 -11.36
N LYS A 191 -4.02 28.87 -11.91
CA LYS A 191 -3.63 27.61 -11.27
C LYS A 191 -2.97 26.69 -12.32
N PRO A 192 -1.63 26.71 -12.45
CA PRO A 192 -0.91 25.94 -13.47
C PRO A 192 -1.17 24.42 -13.42
N THR A 193 -1.37 23.90 -12.21
CA THR A 193 -1.65 22.48 -11.92
C THR A 193 -3.13 22.09 -12.06
N LEU A 194 -4.00 23.00 -12.51
CA LEU A 194 -5.43 22.72 -12.66
C LEU A 194 -5.69 21.69 -13.77
N SER A 195 -6.41 20.62 -13.44
CA SER A 195 -6.79 19.60 -14.41
C SER A 195 -8.04 20.05 -15.18
N ILE A 196 -7.95 20.11 -16.51
CA ILE A 196 -9.04 20.59 -17.37
C ILE A 196 -9.37 19.49 -18.39
N ILE A 197 -10.64 19.07 -18.42
CA ILE A 197 -11.23 18.22 -19.46
C ILE A 197 -12.01 19.15 -20.40
N ALA A 198 -11.60 19.21 -21.67
CA ALA A 198 -12.32 19.98 -22.67
C ALA A 198 -13.46 19.14 -23.25
N ILE A 199 -14.63 19.74 -23.43
CA ILE A 199 -15.80 19.11 -24.05
C ILE A 199 -16.11 19.86 -25.35
N THR A 200 -16.21 19.16 -26.48
CA THR A 200 -16.37 19.78 -27.80
C THR A 200 -17.35 19.03 -28.70
N GLY A 201 -18.13 19.74 -29.51
CA GLY A 201 -19.07 19.17 -30.49
C GLY A 201 -18.54 19.02 -31.92
N TYR A 202 -17.26 19.30 -32.20
CA TYR A 202 -16.70 19.32 -33.57
C TYR A 202 -15.59 18.30 -33.81
N SER A 203 -15.50 17.79 -35.05
CA SER A 203 -14.39 16.94 -35.52
C SER A 203 -13.03 17.64 -35.31
N LEU A 204 -12.10 16.88 -34.76
CA LEU A 204 -10.90 17.35 -34.04
C LEU A 204 -9.66 17.64 -34.91
N ASP A 205 -9.81 17.88 -36.21
CA ASP A 205 -8.66 18.12 -37.08
C ASP A 205 -7.97 19.46 -36.74
N GLY A 206 -6.81 19.38 -36.08
CA GLY A 206 -5.92 20.51 -35.76
C GLY A 206 -6.06 21.13 -34.35
N ILE A 207 -7.18 20.91 -33.66
CA ILE A 207 -7.45 21.51 -32.33
C ILE A 207 -6.84 20.66 -31.19
N ILE A 208 -6.80 19.32 -31.31
CA ILE A 208 -6.20 18.44 -30.28
C ILE A 208 -4.75 18.81 -30.01
N ASP A 209 -3.95 18.98 -31.07
CA ASP A 209 -2.51 19.24 -30.95
C ASP A 209 -2.27 20.61 -30.28
N THR A 210 -3.12 21.60 -30.59
CA THR A 210 -3.08 22.94 -29.98
C THR A 210 -3.50 22.89 -28.51
N MET A 211 -4.56 22.15 -28.17
CA MET A 211 -5.09 22.03 -26.81
C MET A 211 -4.18 21.19 -25.90
N SER A 212 -3.58 20.12 -26.43
CA SER A 212 -2.62 19.28 -25.72
C SER A 212 -1.35 20.08 -25.37
N LYS A 213 -0.84 20.89 -26.32
CA LYS A 213 0.31 21.79 -26.08
C LYS A 213 0.04 22.89 -25.06
N LYS A 214 -1.23 23.24 -24.82
CA LYS A 214 -1.66 24.29 -23.88
C LYS A 214 -2.07 23.76 -22.50
N GLY A 215 -1.98 22.44 -22.28
CA GLY A 215 -2.17 21.83 -20.95
C GLY A 215 -3.59 21.36 -20.64
N VAL A 216 -4.42 21.08 -21.65
CA VAL A 216 -5.63 20.24 -21.50
C VAL A 216 -5.20 18.82 -21.14
N TYR A 217 -5.89 18.19 -20.19
CA TYR A 217 -5.64 16.79 -19.84
C TYR A 217 -6.19 15.83 -20.90
N THR A 218 -7.45 16.01 -21.28
CA THR A 218 -8.10 15.23 -22.35
C THR A 218 -9.27 16.01 -22.96
N CYS A 219 -9.70 15.59 -24.16
CA CYS A 219 -10.82 16.16 -24.88
C CYS A 219 -11.92 15.11 -25.10
N LEU A 220 -13.16 15.42 -24.73
CA LEU A 220 -14.33 14.57 -24.96
C LEU A 220 -15.23 15.16 -26.06
N LEU A 221 -15.69 14.31 -26.99
CA LEU A 221 -16.58 14.70 -28.08
C LEU A 221 -18.05 14.56 -27.68
N LYS A 222 -18.87 15.61 -27.83
CA LYS A 222 -20.34 15.54 -27.70
C LYS A 222 -20.92 14.81 -28.93
N PRO A 223 -21.81 13.81 -28.77
CA PRO A 223 -22.23 13.20 -27.50
C PRO A 223 -21.15 12.24 -26.95
N PHE A 224 -20.86 12.35 -25.65
CA PHE A 224 -19.88 11.51 -24.95
C PHE A 224 -20.58 10.55 -23.98
N ASP A 225 -19.88 9.46 -23.66
CA ASP A 225 -20.31 8.52 -22.63
C ASP A 225 -20.09 9.13 -21.23
N ILE A 226 -21.13 9.11 -20.40
CA ILE A 226 -21.11 9.61 -19.02
C ILE A 226 -20.19 8.74 -18.15
N GLU A 227 -20.13 7.42 -18.38
CA GLU A 227 -19.22 6.55 -17.64
C GLU A 227 -17.76 6.85 -17.99
N LEU A 228 -17.46 7.16 -19.26
CA LEU A 228 -16.14 7.60 -19.69
C LEU A 228 -15.75 8.92 -19.01
N LEU A 229 -16.65 9.91 -18.97
CA LEU A 229 -16.41 11.18 -18.28
C LEU A 229 -16.09 10.96 -16.79
N ILE A 230 -16.89 10.14 -16.10
CA ILE A 230 -16.68 9.83 -14.68
C ILE A 230 -15.32 9.15 -14.48
N ASN A 231 -14.95 8.21 -15.36
CA ASN A 231 -13.67 7.53 -15.30
C ASN A 231 -12.48 8.49 -15.48
N GLU A 232 -12.58 9.46 -16.40
CA GLU A 232 -11.55 10.48 -16.58
C GLU A 232 -11.44 11.43 -15.37
N ILE A 233 -12.58 11.83 -14.78
CA ILE A 233 -12.58 12.63 -13.54
C ILE A 233 -11.94 11.85 -12.40
N ASN A 234 -12.32 10.57 -12.20
CA ASN A 234 -11.74 9.73 -11.17
C ASN A 234 -10.24 9.53 -11.38
N THR A 235 -9.80 9.29 -12.62
CA THR A 235 -8.37 9.15 -12.95
C THR A 235 -7.59 10.42 -12.61
N LEU A 236 -8.16 11.61 -12.88
CA LEU A 236 -7.56 12.89 -12.51
C LEU A 236 -7.50 13.12 -11.00
N VAL A 237 -8.57 12.76 -10.29
CA VAL A 237 -8.63 12.86 -8.83
C VAL A 237 -7.66 11.87 -8.20
N ASP A 238 -7.62 10.62 -8.66
CA ASP A 238 -6.67 9.59 -8.21
C ASP A 238 -5.23 9.98 -8.52
N ARG A 239 -4.98 10.61 -9.67
CA ARG A 239 -3.68 11.15 -10.02
C ARG A 239 -3.28 12.31 -9.13
N LYS A 240 -4.20 13.24 -8.84
CA LYS A 240 -3.97 14.32 -7.87
C LYS A 240 -3.76 13.80 -6.45
N VAL A 241 -4.43 12.72 -6.06
CA VAL A 241 -4.23 12.04 -4.79
C VAL A 241 -2.89 11.32 -4.77
N ALA A 242 -2.50 10.65 -5.86
CA ALA A 242 -1.16 10.07 -5.99
C ALA A 242 -0.08 11.15 -6.06
N GLU A 243 -0.39 12.34 -6.59
CA GLU A 243 0.47 13.52 -6.61
C GLU A 243 0.50 14.22 -5.24
N SER A 244 -0.59 14.22 -4.44
CA SER A 244 -0.65 14.74 -3.07
C SER A 244 -0.15 13.75 -2.01
N GLU A 245 -0.19 12.45 -2.29
CA GLU A 245 0.54 11.40 -1.56
C GLU A 245 2.02 11.37 -1.98
N ARG A 246 2.35 11.97 -3.14
CA ARG A 246 3.72 12.36 -3.51
C ARG A 246 4.10 13.76 -2.97
N GLU A 247 3.16 14.57 -2.46
CA GLU A 247 3.46 15.88 -1.84
C GLU A 247 4.17 15.75 -0.49
N THR A 248 4.28 14.55 0.10
CA THR A 248 5.29 14.33 1.16
C THR A 248 6.73 14.31 0.65
N ASP A 249 6.96 14.46 -0.66
CA ASP A 249 8.29 14.46 -1.31
C ASP A 249 8.60 15.78 -2.06
N ASP A 250 7.73 16.81 -1.99
CA ASP A 250 7.88 18.10 -2.70
C ASP A 250 8.45 19.20 -1.79
N LEU A 251 9.58 18.91 -1.13
CA LEU A 251 10.55 19.97 -0.91
C LEU A 251 11.13 20.31 -2.30
N LEU A 252 11.13 21.59 -2.67
CA LEU A 252 11.84 22.04 -3.87
C LEU A 252 13.26 21.44 -3.84
N PRO A 253 13.77 20.88 -4.95
CA PRO A 253 15.09 20.29 -4.96
C PRO A 253 16.12 21.27 -4.38
N GLU A 254 16.78 20.85 -3.29
CA GLU A 254 17.84 21.61 -2.64
C GLU A 254 19.10 21.45 -3.47
N ILE A 255 19.54 22.53 -4.09
CA ILE A 255 20.74 22.60 -4.93
C ILE A 255 21.82 23.38 -4.20
N LEU A 256 22.99 22.78 -3.99
CA LEU A 256 24.18 23.50 -3.54
C LEU A 256 25.00 23.93 -4.76
N LEU A 257 25.19 25.23 -4.93
CA LEU A 257 26.06 25.80 -5.96
C LEU A 257 27.35 26.33 -5.33
N VAL A 258 28.50 25.81 -5.74
CA VAL A 258 29.83 26.19 -5.23
C VAL A 258 30.66 26.76 -6.37
N GLU A 259 30.94 28.06 -6.32
CA GLU A 259 31.69 28.77 -7.36
C GLU A 259 32.36 29.99 -6.71
N ASP A 260 33.66 30.19 -6.91
CA ASP A 260 34.42 31.25 -6.25
C ASP A 260 34.15 32.63 -6.88
N ASN A 261 33.93 32.68 -8.19
CA ASN A 261 33.60 33.89 -8.93
C ASN A 261 32.16 34.36 -8.64
N ASP A 262 32.03 35.51 -7.96
CA ASP A 262 30.73 36.07 -7.56
C ASP A 262 29.78 36.32 -8.74
N SER A 263 30.29 36.82 -9.87
CA SER A 263 29.46 37.09 -11.04
C SER A 263 28.91 35.81 -11.66
N ILE A 264 29.71 34.74 -11.74
CA ILE A 264 29.28 33.45 -12.30
C ILE A 264 28.29 32.78 -11.33
N ARG A 265 28.61 32.77 -10.04
CA ARG A 265 27.76 32.22 -8.97
C ARG A 265 26.38 32.85 -8.95
N GLN A 266 26.30 34.19 -8.97
CA GLN A 266 25.01 34.90 -8.99
C GLN A 266 24.22 34.63 -10.27
N THR A 267 24.90 34.56 -11.42
CA THR A 267 24.24 34.28 -12.71
C THR A 267 23.64 32.87 -12.72
N MET A 268 24.41 31.87 -12.32
CA MET A 268 23.96 30.48 -12.25
C MET A 268 22.85 30.28 -11.22
N ALA A 269 22.96 30.91 -10.04
CA ALA A 269 21.91 30.89 -9.03
C ALA A 269 20.60 31.46 -9.58
N ALA A 270 20.63 32.64 -10.20
CA ALA A 270 19.45 33.28 -10.77
C ALA A 270 18.77 32.41 -11.85
N ILE A 271 19.56 31.75 -12.73
CA ILE A 271 19.03 30.83 -13.75
C ILE A 271 18.29 29.65 -13.10
N LEU A 272 18.84 29.08 -12.03
CA LEU A 272 18.25 27.93 -11.35
C LEU A 272 17.04 28.31 -10.48
N GLU A 273 17.09 29.46 -9.83
CA GLU A 273 15.97 30.03 -9.07
C GLU A 273 14.79 30.38 -9.99
N GLU A 274 15.04 30.86 -11.21
CA GLU A 274 13.99 31.09 -12.22
C GLU A 274 13.27 29.78 -12.62
N GLN A 275 13.94 28.63 -12.49
CA GLN A 275 13.34 27.31 -12.67
C GLN A 275 12.64 26.77 -11.40
N ASN A 276 12.50 27.62 -10.36
CA ASN A 276 11.86 27.30 -9.09
C ASN A 276 12.60 26.22 -8.27
N TYR A 277 13.93 26.14 -8.38
CA TYR A 277 14.77 25.32 -7.49
C TYR A 277 15.17 26.10 -6.23
N ASN A 278 15.38 25.41 -5.10
CA ASN A 278 15.95 26.05 -3.92
C ASN A 278 17.48 26.00 -4.01
N VAL A 279 18.13 27.15 -4.17
CA VAL A 279 19.58 27.21 -4.41
C VAL A 279 20.27 27.79 -3.19
N LYS A 280 21.27 27.08 -2.67
CA LYS A 280 22.22 27.60 -1.70
C LYS A 280 23.56 27.79 -2.37
N ALA A 281 24.08 29.01 -2.29
CA ALA A 281 25.34 29.38 -2.91
C ALA A 281 26.47 29.42 -1.88
N ALA A 282 27.65 28.89 -2.25
CA ALA A 282 28.87 28.95 -1.47
C ALA A 282 30.02 29.50 -2.33
N ALA A 283 30.84 30.36 -1.75
CA ALA A 283 31.99 30.99 -2.43
C ALA A 283 33.30 30.20 -2.25
N SER A 284 33.32 29.20 -1.37
CA SER A 284 34.52 28.43 -1.04
C SER A 284 34.19 26.99 -0.63
N LEU A 285 35.21 26.14 -0.63
CA LEU A 285 35.11 24.75 -0.17
C LEU A 285 34.66 24.66 1.30
N ASP A 286 35.21 25.49 2.19
CA ASP A 286 34.90 25.46 3.63
C ASP A 286 33.43 25.82 3.90
N GLU A 287 32.90 26.81 3.17
CA GLU A 287 31.49 27.20 3.26
C GLU A 287 30.57 26.09 2.75
N ALA A 288 30.93 25.45 1.63
CA ALA A 288 30.19 24.33 1.08
C ALA A 288 30.17 23.13 2.04
N LEU A 289 31.30 22.79 2.67
CA LEU A 289 31.37 21.72 3.68
C LEU A 289 30.50 22.04 4.90
N ALA A 290 30.52 23.28 5.38
CA ALA A 290 29.68 23.70 6.50
C ALA A 290 28.17 23.60 6.19
N LEU A 291 27.76 23.79 4.93
CA LEU A 291 26.38 23.58 4.47
C LEU A 291 26.05 22.10 4.35
N VAL A 292 26.92 21.31 3.70
CA VAL A 292 26.76 19.86 3.56
C VAL A 292 26.68 19.18 4.92
N ASP A 293 27.39 19.64 5.95
CA ASP A 293 27.27 19.06 7.30
C ASP A 293 25.88 19.30 7.91
N LYS A 294 25.28 20.47 7.69
CA LYS A 294 24.00 20.86 8.31
C LYS A 294 22.78 20.34 7.56
N GLU A 295 22.86 20.20 6.25
CA GLU A 295 21.69 20.03 5.38
C GLU A 295 21.89 18.94 4.32
N TYR A 296 20.80 18.49 3.72
CA TYR A 296 20.82 17.53 2.62
C TYR A 296 20.53 18.26 1.31
N PHE A 297 21.26 17.87 0.27
CA PHE A 297 21.09 18.42 -1.06
C PHE A 297 20.72 17.30 -2.04
N ASN A 298 19.76 17.58 -2.91
CA ASN A 298 19.42 16.69 -4.02
C ASN A 298 20.52 16.70 -5.07
N LEU A 299 21.14 17.86 -5.28
CA LEU A 299 22.16 18.07 -6.30
C LEU A 299 23.19 19.10 -5.84
N VAL A 300 24.46 18.83 -6.13
CA VAL A 300 25.60 19.73 -5.90
C VAL A 300 26.20 20.10 -7.24
N ILE A 301 26.37 21.39 -7.51
CA ILE A 301 27.10 21.94 -8.65
C ILE A 301 28.35 22.59 -8.09
N SER A 302 29.53 22.10 -8.43
CA SER A 302 30.78 22.68 -7.95
C SER A 302 31.68 23.06 -9.12
N ASP A 303 32.27 24.25 -9.07
CA ASP A 303 33.42 24.54 -9.90
C ASP A 303 34.60 23.65 -9.51
N LEU A 304 35.42 23.29 -10.50
CA LEU A 304 36.62 22.50 -10.28
C LEU A 304 37.68 23.28 -9.50
N SER A 305 37.81 24.57 -9.77
CA SER A 305 38.80 25.47 -9.16
C SER A 305 38.11 26.46 -8.24
N LEU A 306 38.29 26.34 -6.93
CA LEU A 306 37.71 27.21 -5.92
C LEU A 306 38.83 27.99 -5.22
N GLY A 307 39.44 28.94 -5.93
CA GLY A 307 40.66 29.62 -5.47
C GLY A 307 41.82 28.64 -5.24
N ASP A 308 42.18 28.44 -3.96
CA ASP A 308 43.28 27.57 -3.54
C ASP A 308 42.86 26.09 -3.35
N ALA A 309 41.57 25.77 -3.56
CA ALA A 309 41.01 24.44 -3.32
C ALA A 309 40.38 23.83 -4.59
N SER A 310 40.21 22.51 -4.60
CA SER A 310 39.51 21.79 -5.68
C SER A 310 38.11 21.35 -5.27
N GLY A 311 37.11 21.63 -6.11
CA GLY A 311 35.72 21.22 -5.91
C GLY A 311 35.50 19.70 -5.86
N LEU A 312 36.41 18.91 -6.45
CA LEU A 312 36.41 17.45 -6.34
C LEU A 312 36.58 16.95 -4.90
N SER A 313 37.03 17.81 -3.98
CA SER A 313 37.16 17.47 -2.55
C SER A 313 35.81 17.38 -1.84
N LEU A 314 34.72 17.87 -2.46
CA LEU A 314 33.35 17.78 -1.92
C LEU A 314 32.70 16.42 -2.15
N VAL A 315 33.15 15.62 -3.13
CA VAL A 315 32.43 14.42 -3.55
C VAL A 315 32.35 13.39 -2.41
N GLU A 316 33.48 13.07 -1.77
CA GLU A 316 33.51 12.11 -0.66
C GLU A 316 32.61 12.52 0.53
N PRO A 317 32.69 13.75 1.07
CA PRO A 317 31.78 14.22 2.11
C PRO A 317 30.30 14.15 1.72
N VAL A 318 29.96 14.58 0.49
CA VAL A 318 28.59 14.57 -0.02
C VAL A 318 28.07 13.13 -0.13
N ARG A 319 28.84 12.23 -0.74
CA ARG A 319 28.48 10.81 -0.91
C ARG A 319 28.35 10.07 0.42
N LYS A 320 29.20 10.41 1.40
CA LYS A 320 29.14 9.82 2.74
C LYS A 320 27.86 10.23 3.48
N LYS A 321 27.37 11.44 3.25
CA LYS A 321 26.12 11.93 3.84
C LYS A 321 24.89 11.37 3.12
N ASP A 322 24.89 11.40 1.80
CA ASP A 322 23.85 10.80 0.96
C ASP A 322 24.46 10.33 -0.37
N ALA A 323 24.53 9.00 -0.54
CA ALA A 323 25.03 8.38 -1.75
C ALA A 323 24.13 8.63 -2.98
N SER A 324 22.91 9.13 -2.77
CA SER A 324 21.97 9.43 -3.84
C SER A 324 22.08 10.87 -4.37
N THR A 325 22.74 11.80 -3.67
CA THR A 325 22.92 13.19 -4.12
C THR A 325 23.57 13.23 -5.50
N ILE A 326 23.09 14.04 -6.42
CA ILE A 326 23.75 14.22 -7.72
C ILE A 326 24.94 15.18 -7.56
N PHE A 327 26.06 14.92 -8.21
CA PHE A 327 27.24 15.79 -8.23
C PHE A 327 27.59 16.18 -9.66
N LEU A 328 27.38 17.46 -10.00
CA LEU A 328 27.76 18.07 -11.27
C LEU A 328 29.02 18.92 -11.08
N LEU A 329 30.03 18.70 -11.92
CA LEU A 329 31.28 19.47 -11.89
C LEU A 329 31.31 20.51 -13.00
N VAL A 330 31.60 21.77 -12.72
CA VAL A 330 31.84 22.80 -13.73
C VAL A 330 33.35 22.90 -13.97
N THR A 331 33.80 22.93 -15.23
CA THR A 331 35.24 23.00 -15.55
C THR A 331 35.53 23.90 -16.75
N GLY A 332 36.61 24.68 -16.66
CA GLY A 332 37.08 25.56 -17.74
C GLY A 332 38.01 24.89 -18.76
N ALA A 333 38.58 23.71 -18.46
CA ALA A 333 39.49 23.00 -19.35
C ALA A 333 39.00 21.57 -19.57
N GLY A 334 38.50 21.28 -20.78
CA GLY A 334 38.18 19.93 -21.23
C GLY A 334 39.42 19.08 -21.52
N SER A 335 40.39 19.04 -20.61
CA SER A 335 41.53 18.12 -20.75
C SER A 335 41.07 16.69 -20.40
N MET A 336 41.57 15.71 -21.15
CA MET A 336 41.27 14.28 -20.93
C MET A 336 41.63 13.82 -19.50
N GLU A 337 42.62 14.44 -18.88
CA GLU A 337 43.08 14.17 -17.52
C GLU A 337 42.04 14.58 -16.46
N THR A 338 41.41 15.74 -16.63
CA THR A 338 40.33 16.23 -15.76
C THR A 338 39.08 15.35 -15.84
N ALA A 339 38.72 14.89 -17.05
CA ALA A 339 37.61 13.97 -17.25
C ALA A 339 37.87 12.60 -16.61
N LEU A 340 39.11 12.11 -16.69
CA LEU A 340 39.52 10.85 -16.06
C LEU A 340 39.51 10.94 -14.52
N GLU A 341 39.88 12.08 -13.93
CA GLU A 341 39.80 12.29 -12.49
C GLU A 341 38.36 12.39 -11.98
N ALA A 342 37.48 13.08 -12.71
CA ALA A 342 36.06 13.18 -12.37
C ALA A 342 35.38 11.80 -12.38
N ILE A 343 35.66 10.96 -13.40
CA ILE A 343 35.14 9.59 -13.48
C ILE A 343 35.66 8.73 -12.32
N LYS A 344 36.92 8.88 -11.92
CA LYS A 344 37.50 8.12 -10.79
C LYS A 344 36.92 8.52 -9.44
N LYS A 345 36.40 9.75 -9.31
CA LYS A 345 35.87 10.30 -8.06
C LYS A 345 34.34 10.24 -7.94
N ASP A 346 33.65 9.46 -8.78
CA ASP A 346 32.19 9.25 -8.70
C ASP A 346 31.36 10.53 -8.92
N VAL A 347 31.84 11.42 -9.80
CA VAL A 347 31.08 12.57 -10.31
C VAL A 347 30.05 12.08 -11.33
N ASP A 348 28.80 12.52 -11.21
CA ASP A 348 27.72 12.08 -12.11
C ASP A 348 27.88 12.65 -13.51
N GLU A 349 28.30 13.91 -13.62
CA GLU A 349 28.38 14.65 -14.89
C GLU A 349 29.23 15.93 -14.76
N TYR A 350 29.70 16.47 -15.88
CA TYR A 350 30.37 17.78 -15.91
C TYR A 350 29.72 18.77 -16.88
N ILE A 351 29.95 20.07 -16.65
CA ILE A 351 29.51 21.21 -17.45
C ILE A 351 30.75 22.00 -17.87
N LEU A 352 30.86 22.38 -19.14
CA LEU A 352 31.99 23.15 -19.66
C LEU A 352 31.75 24.67 -19.51
N LYS A 353 32.80 25.43 -19.18
CA LYS A 353 32.76 26.91 -19.23
C LYS A 353 33.04 27.40 -20.67
N PRO A 354 32.38 28.47 -21.15
CA PRO A 354 31.36 29.26 -20.47
C PRO A 354 30.04 28.48 -20.33
N VAL A 355 29.41 28.58 -19.15
CA VAL A 355 28.18 27.85 -18.84
C VAL A 355 27.02 28.46 -19.63
N GLU A 356 26.46 27.71 -20.58
CA GLU A 356 25.26 28.14 -21.30
C GLU A 356 24.00 27.88 -20.44
N PRO A 357 23.08 28.87 -20.28
CA PRO A 357 21.90 28.72 -19.43
C PRO A 357 21.03 27.50 -19.79
N GLY A 358 20.84 27.25 -21.09
CA GLY A 358 20.05 26.11 -21.57
C GLY A 358 20.68 24.76 -21.21
N GLU A 359 22.02 24.67 -21.27
CA GLU A 359 22.75 23.45 -20.91
C GLU A 359 22.67 23.17 -19.40
N LEU A 360 22.88 24.20 -18.58
CA LEU A 360 22.78 24.11 -17.12
C LEU A 360 21.40 23.59 -16.68
N VAL A 361 20.34 24.21 -17.18
CA VAL A 361 18.96 23.82 -16.86
C VAL A 361 18.67 22.40 -17.33
N HIS A 362 19.08 22.05 -18.56
CA HIS A 362 18.85 20.72 -19.11
C HIS A 362 19.55 19.61 -18.30
N LYS A 363 20.82 19.81 -17.93
CA LYS A 363 21.59 18.82 -17.14
C LYS A 363 21.02 18.68 -15.73
N VAL A 364 20.75 19.78 -15.03
CA VAL A 364 20.14 19.74 -13.69
C VAL A 364 18.82 18.97 -13.72
N LYS A 365 17.92 19.32 -14.65
CA LYS A 365 16.63 18.64 -14.80
C LYS A 365 16.79 17.15 -15.07
N THR A 366 17.66 16.79 -16.02
CA THR A 366 17.86 15.38 -16.43
C THR A 366 18.37 14.52 -15.27
N TYR A 367 19.32 15.03 -14.47
CA TYR A 367 19.88 14.23 -13.37
C TYR A 367 18.98 14.20 -12.13
N LEU A 368 18.22 15.25 -11.85
CA LEU A 368 17.16 15.21 -10.83
C LEU A 368 16.06 14.20 -11.22
N GLU A 369 15.65 14.17 -12.48
CA GLU A 369 14.70 13.16 -12.99
C GLU A 369 15.27 11.74 -12.88
N LYS A 370 16.54 11.53 -13.22
CA LYS A 370 17.22 10.23 -13.04
C LYS A 370 17.27 9.80 -11.57
N GLN A 371 17.61 10.72 -10.66
CA GLN A 371 17.63 10.45 -9.21
C GLN A 371 16.24 10.03 -8.72
N LYS A 372 15.20 10.77 -9.13
CA LYS A 372 13.80 10.48 -8.77
C LYS A 372 13.37 9.10 -9.27
N MET A 373 13.62 8.79 -10.55
CA MET A 373 13.30 7.47 -11.12
C MET A 373 14.03 6.33 -10.40
N LYS A 374 15.30 6.54 -10.00
CA LYS A 374 16.07 5.54 -9.25
C LYS A 374 15.45 5.25 -7.89
N LYS A 375 15.10 6.30 -7.12
CA LYS A 375 14.43 6.17 -5.82
C LYS A 375 13.06 5.49 -5.93
N GLU A 376 12.27 5.87 -6.94
CA GLU A 376 10.94 5.26 -7.18
C GLU A 376 11.05 3.78 -7.56
N LYS A 377 12.02 3.43 -8.42
CA LYS A 377 12.29 2.03 -8.79
C LYS A 377 12.66 1.18 -7.58
N GLU A 378 13.55 1.66 -6.71
CA GLU A 378 13.94 0.94 -5.49
C GLU A 378 12.73 0.69 -4.57
N LYS A 379 11.86 1.69 -4.40
CA LYS A 379 10.61 1.54 -3.64
C LYS A 379 9.69 0.48 -4.23
N LEU A 380 9.47 0.48 -5.55
CA LEU A 380 8.62 -0.49 -6.25
C LEU A 380 9.17 -1.91 -6.15
N VAL A 381 10.49 -2.09 -6.27
CA VAL A 381 11.14 -3.40 -6.12
C VAL A 381 10.88 -3.97 -4.72
N ASN A 382 11.08 -3.17 -3.67
CA ASN A 382 10.83 -3.60 -2.30
C ASN A 382 9.36 -3.99 -2.06
N GLN A 383 8.42 -3.22 -2.64
CA GLN A 383 6.99 -3.54 -2.56
C GLN A 383 6.65 -4.84 -3.30
N LEU A 384 7.23 -5.07 -4.48
CA LEU A 384 7.02 -6.28 -5.27
C LEU A 384 7.54 -7.51 -4.50
N GLU A 385 8.70 -7.43 -3.87
CA GLU A 385 9.26 -8.51 -3.05
C GLU A 385 8.37 -8.84 -1.85
N ALA A 386 7.87 -7.83 -1.15
CA ALA A 386 6.93 -8.02 -0.04
C ALA A 386 5.61 -8.69 -0.50
N SER A 387 5.06 -8.23 -1.63
CA SER A 387 3.85 -8.82 -2.22
C SER A 387 4.06 -10.27 -2.66
N ASN A 388 5.18 -10.56 -3.33
CA ASN A 388 5.54 -11.92 -3.72
C ASN A 388 5.68 -12.85 -2.52
N THR A 389 6.28 -12.36 -1.43
CA THR A 389 6.39 -13.13 -0.18
C THR A 389 5.00 -13.49 0.36
N LYS A 390 4.07 -12.53 0.39
CA LYS A 390 2.70 -12.74 0.83
C LYS A 390 1.92 -13.73 -0.06
N LEU A 391 2.10 -13.64 -1.38
CA LEU A 391 1.52 -14.60 -2.33
C LEU A 391 2.06 -16.01 -2.10
N LEU A 392 3.36 -16.15 -1.85
CA LEU A 392 3.98 -17.44 -1.54
C LEU A 392 3.48 -18.02 -0.22
N GLU A 393 3.11 -17.19 0.77
CA GLU A 393 2.48 -17.67 2.00
C GLU A 393 1.06 -18.19 1.77
N LEU A 394 0.26 -17.50 0.94
CA LEU A 394 -1.10 -17.94 0.59
C LEU A 394 -1.12 -19.29 -0.13
N VAL A 395 -0.05 -19.63 -0.86
CA VAL A 395 0.07 -20.91 -1.58
C VAL A 395 0.52 -22.06 -0.68
N LYS A 396 0.92 -21.83 0.59
CA LYS A 396 1.45 -22.89 1.49
C LYS A 396 0.42 -23.46 2.45
N ILE A 397 -0.69 -22.76 2.67
CA ILE A 397 -1.68 -23.10 3.69
C ILE A 397 -2.91 -23.75 3.04
N ASP A 398 -3.53 -24.71 3.73
CA ASP A 398 -4.83 -25.27 3.39
C ASP A 398 -5.94 -24.36 3.95
N GLU A 399 -6.85 -23.91 3.09
CA GLU A 399 -7.89 -22.92 3.42
C GLU A 399 -8.85 -23.39 4.52
N LEU A 400 -9.12 -24.70 4.61
CA LEU A 400 -10.06 -25.23 5.58
C LEU A 400 -9.43 -25.36 6.97
N THR A 401 -8.26 -25.99 7.04
CA THR A 401 -7.65 -26.43 8.31
C THR A 401 -6.59 -25.47 8.83
N THR A 402 -6.14 -24.52 8.01
CA THR A 402 -5.01 -23.61 8.29
C THR A 402 -3.66 -24.32 8.53
N LEU A 403 -3.60 -25.62 8.26
CA LEU A 403 -2.36 -26.38 8.23
C LEU A 403 -1.61 -26.11 6.94
N PHE A 404 -0.36 -26.55 6.86
CA PHE A 404 0.34 -26.56 5.59
C PHE A 404 -0.34 -27.50 4.59
N ASN A 405 -0.32 -27.16 3.30
CA ASN A 405 -0.96 -27.97 2.28
C ASN A 405 -0.02 -29.03 1.70
N ARG A 406 -0.61 -29.93 0.89
CA ARG A 406 0.10 -31.03 0.22
C ARG A 406 1.28 -30.56 -0.63
N ARG A 407 1.19 -29.44 -1.34
CA ARG A 407 2.29 -28.95 -2.19
C ARG A 407 3.51 -28.62 -1.34
N TYR A 408 3.30 -27.87 -0.26
CA TYR A 408 4.36 -27.49 0.66
C TYR A 408 4.95 -28.70 1.41
N LEU A 409 4.17 -29.76 1.68
CA LEU A 409 4.68 -31.02 2.23
C LEU A 409 5.81 -31.60 1.37
N PHE A 410 5.62 -31.74 0.06
CA PHE A 410 6.64 -32.36 -0.80
C PHE A 410 7.93 -31.53 -0.84
N GLU A 411 7.82 -30.20 -0.86
CA GLU A 411 8.97 -29.30 -0.81
C GLU A 411 9.74 -29.43 0.50
N GLN A 412 9.04 -29.38 1.65
CA GLN A 412 9.66 -29.51 2.96
C GLN A 412 10.24 -30.90 3.21
N LEU A 413 9.51 -31.95 2.85
CA LEU A 413 9.98 -33.33 3.03
C LEU A 413 11.23 -33.60 2.20
N HIS A 414 11.29 -33.10 0.96
CA HIS A 414 12.50 -33.18 0.15
C HIS A 414 13.68 -32.43 0.79
N ALA A 415 13.45 -31.21 1.27
CA ALA A 415 14.50 -30.40 1.91
C ALA A 415 15.03 -31.04 3.21
N GLU A 416 14.14 -31.53 4.07
CA GLU A 416 14.51 -32.19 5.34
C GLU A 416 15.18 -33.54 5.09
N MET A 417 14.77 -34.30 4.08
CA MET A 417 15.45 -35.56 3.72
C MET A 417 16.89 -35.30 3.26
N GLN A 418 17.13 -34.25 2.46
CA GLN A 418 18.47 -33.83 2.06
C GLN A 418 19.30 -33.30 3.23
N ARG A 419 18.67 -32.68 4.24
CA ARG A 419 19.35 -32.26 5.48
C ARG A 419 19.73 -33.47 6.33
N ALA A 420 18.79 -34.39 6.53
CA ALA A 420 18.99 -35.63 7.28
C ALA A 420 20.13 -36.48 6.68
N LYS A 421 20.16 -36.65 5.35
CA LYS A 421 21.25 -37.30 4.61
C LYS A 421 22.62 -36.67 4.89
N ARG A 422 22.71 -35.33 4.82
CA ARG A 422 23.97 -34.61 5.01
C ARG A 422 24.46 -34.60 6.46
N GLN A 423 23.55 -34.58 7.42
CA GLN A 423 23.87 -34.46 8.84
C GLN A 423 23.94 -35.81 9.57
N HIS A 424 23.73 -36.93 8.85
CA HIS A 424 23.61 -38.27 9.44
C HIS A 424 22.53 -38.32 10.54
N LYS A 425 21.39 -37.65 10.27
CA LYS A 425 20.24 -37.58 11.19
C LYS A 425 19.07 -38.39 10.64
N SER A 426 18.14 -38.75 11.52
CA SER A 426 16.90 -39.44 11.15
C SER A 426 15.77 -38.45 10.87
N LEU A 427 14.77 -38.90 10.11
CA LEU A 427 13.58 -38.11 9.75
C LEU A 427 12.37 -39.03 9.75
N ALA A 428 11.32 -38.70 10.51
CA ALA A 428 10.07 -39.44 10.47
C ALA A 428 9.02 -38.75 9.60
N LEU A 429 8.30 -39.56 8.84
CA LEU A 429 7.07 -39.20 8.14
C LEU A 429 5.92 -40.01 8.73
N MET A 430 4.84 -39.31 9.09
CA MET A 430 3.61 -39.94 9.57
C MET A 430 2.47 -39.64 8.60
N MET A 431 1.87 -40.67 8.01
CA MET A 431 0.64 -40.56 7.23
C MET A 431 -0.54 -40.84 8.14
N CYS A 432 -1.52 -39.93 8.16
CA CYS A 432 -2.66 -39.97 9.07
C CYS A 432 -3.96 -39.93 8.29
N ASP A 433 -4.96 -40.69 8.71
CA ASP A 433 -6.29 -40.70 8.10
C ASP A 433 -7.39 -40.81 9.15
N VAL A 434 -8.48 -40.08 8.93
CA VAL A 434 -9.60 -39.99 9.86
C VAL A 434 -10.55 -41.18 9.70
N ASP A 435 -10.56 -42.06 10.71
CA ASP A 435 -11.40 -43.25 10.70
C ASP A 435 -12.89 -42.88 10.80
N GLY A 436 -13.69 -43.41 9.87
CA GLY A 436 -15.15 -43.23 9.88
C GLY A 436 -15.62 -41.84 9.44
N PHE A 437 -14.76 -41.02 8.83
CA PHE A 437 -15.10 -39.68 8.36
C PHE A 437 -16.29 -39.66 7.39
N LYS A 438 -16.30 -40.56 6.40
CA LYS A 438 -17.42 -40.67 5.44
C LYS A 438 -18.76 -40.93 6.14
N ILE A 439 -18.80 -41.87 7.10
CA ILE A 439 -20.00 -42.20 7.86
C ILE A 439 -20.46 -40.99 8.69
N PHE A 440 -19.51 -40.24 9.26
CA PHE A 440 -19.81 -39.02 10.00
C PHE A 440 -20.42 -37.95 9.09
N ASN A 441 -19.87 -37.74 7.89
CA ASN A 441 -20.39 -36.80 6.90
C ASN A 441 -21.78 -37.18 6.40
N ASP A 442 -21.99 -38.46 6.08
CA ASP A 442 -23.28 -38.94 5.59
C ASP A 442 -24.39 -38.77 6.64
N LYS A 443 -24.03 -38.81 7.93
CA LYS A 443 -24.96 -38.64 9.05
C LYS A 443 -25.20 -37.18 9.44
N ASN A 444 -24.17 -36.34 9.44
CA ASN A 444 -24.21 -34.99 10.04
C ASN A 444 -24.07 -33.85 9.02
N GLY A 445 -23.80 -34.17 7.75
CA GLY A 445 -23.59 -33.21 6.68
C GLY A 445 -22.15 -32.70 6.59
N HIS A 446 -21.79 -32.17 5.42
CA HIS A 446 -20.42 -31.74 5.10
C HIS A 446 -19.92 -30.56 5.96
N ILE A 447 -20.81 -29.64 6.38
CA ILE A 447 -20.42 -28.50 7.23
C ILE A 447 -19.90 -28.98 8.59
N GLU A 448 -20.54 -30.00 9.18
CA GLU A 448 -20.05 -30.60 10.43
C GLU A 448 -18.78 -31.42 10.20
N GLY A 449 -18.64 -32.04 9.03
CA GLY A 449 -17.39 -32.65 8.58
C GLY A 449 -16.23 -31.67 8.53
N ASP A 450 -16.45 -30.49 7.97
CA ASP A 450 -15.46 -29.41 7.89
C ASP A 450 -15.04 -28.91 9.27
N ARG A 451 -16.00 -28.77 10.20
CA ARG A 451 -15.71 -28.45 11.61
C ARG A 451 -14.88 -29.54 12.28
N LEU A 452 -15.22 -30.81 12.04
CA LEU A 452 -14.47 -31.95 12.56
C LEU A 452 -13.02 -31.96 12.05
N LEU A 453 -12.79 -31.67 10.77
CA LEU A 453 -11.43 -31.57 10.22
C LEU A 453 -10.63 -30.42 10.86
N LYS A 454 -11.27 -29.28 11.16
CA LYS A 454 -10.64 -28.17 11.89
C LYS A 454 -10.27 -28.54 13.33
N GLU A 455 -11.15 -29.24 14.04
CA GLU A 455 -10.88 -29.75 15.39
C GLU A 455 -9.68 -30.72 15.39
N ILE A 456 -9.65 -31.65 14.43
CA ILE A 456 -8.53 -32.61 14.27
C ILE A 456 -7.23 -31.86 13.98
N ALA A 457 -7.24 -30.92 13.04
CA ALA A 457 -6.07 -30.11 12.72
C ALA A 457 -5.49 -29.39 13.94
N PHE A 458 -6.36 -28.80 14.78
CA PHE A 458 -5.95 -28.17 16.03
C PHE A 458 -5.31 -29.17 17.00
N MET A 459 -5.90 -30.36 17.16
CA MET A 459 -5.36 -31.41 18.03
C MET A 459 -4.01 -31.94 17.55
N LEU A 460 -3.83 -32.13 16.24
CA LEU A 460 -2.55 -32.53 15.64
C LEU A 460 -1.47 -31.48 15.92
N LYS A 461 -1.74 -30.21 15.62
CA LYS A 461 -0.81 -29.09 15.85
C LYS A 461 -0.42 -28.95 17.33
N ALA A 462 -1.37 -29.17 18.24
CA ALA A 462 -1.12 -29.14 19.67
C ALA A 462 -0.42 -30.40 20.23
N SER A 463 -0.15 -31.42 19.40
CA SER A 463 0.50 -32.68 19.83
C SER A 463 1.98 -32.76 19.45
N VAL A 464 2.44 -31.84 18.61
CA VAL A 464 3.81 -31.78 18.09
C VAL A 464 4.56 -30.56 18.63
N ARG A 465 5.88 -30.52 18.50
CA ARG A 465 6.71 -29.40 18.95
C ARG A 465 6.52 -28.20 18.02
N GLN A 466 6.23 -27.04 18.59
CA GLN A 466 6.12 -25.80 17.81
C GLN A 466 7.46 -25.46 17.14
N PHE A 467 7.40 -24.89 15.93
CA PHE A 467 8.52 -24.42 15.10
C PHE A 467 9.45 -25.47 14.50
N VAL A 468 9.46 -26.71 15.01
CA VAL A 468 10.36 -27.77 14.52
C VAL A 468 9.58 -28.88 13.81
N ASP A 469 8.46 -29.31 14.38
CA ASP A 469 7.62 -30.35 13.79
C ASP A 469 6.54 -29.70 12.92
N GLN A 470 6.30 -30.27 11.75
CA GLN A 470 5.39 -29.67 10.77
C GLN A 470 4.19 -30.59 10.50
N VAL A 471 2.99 -30.00 10.51
CA VAL A 471 1.72 -30.70 10.28
C VAL A 471 1.08 -30.17 9.01
N PHE A 472 0.64 -31.10 8.15
CA PHE A 472 0.10 -30.81 6.84
C PHE A 472 -1.26 -31.47 6.65
N ARG A 473 -2.12 -30.87 5.84
CA ARG A 473 -3.26 -31.55 5.24
C ARG A 473 -2.84 -32.14 3.90
N TYR A 474 -2.88 -33.47 3.81
CA TYR A 474 -2.48 -34.20 2.61
C TYR A 474 -3.59 -34.15 1.55
N GLY A 475 -4.86 -34.22 1.96
CA GLY A 475 -6.02 -34.03 1.09
C GLY A 475 -7.26 -34.69 1.67
N GLY A 476 -8.45 -34.12 1.42
CA GLY A 476 -9.70 -34.68 1.98
C GLY A 476 -9.65 -34.76 3.51
N ASP A 477 -9.66 -36.00 4.02
CA ASP A 477 -9.55 -36.42 5.42
C ASP A 477 -8.18 -37.00 5.81
N GLU A 478 -7.17 -36.83 4.96
CA GLU A 478 -5.79 -37.28 5.19
C GLU A 478 -4.88 -36.12 5.65
N PHE A 479 -4.01 -36.41 6.61
CA PHE A 479 -3.03 -35.49 7.19
C PHE A 479 -1.62 -36.11 7.18
N SER A 480 -0.61 -35.26 7.30
CA SER A 480 0.79 -35.67 7.39
C SER A 480 1.51 -34.95 8.52
N ILE A 481 2.45 -35.63 9.17
CA ILE A 481 3.36 -35.02 10.14
C ILE A 481 4.80 -35.35 9.74
N VAL A 482 5.64 -34.32 9.63
CA VAL A 482 7.07 -34.44 9.36
C VAL A 482 7.83 -34.04 10.62
N VAL A 483 8.69 -34.94 11.11
CA VAL A 483 9.41 -34.76 12.38
C VAL A 483 10.90 -35.02 12.15
N PRO A 484 11.73 -33.97 12.13
CA PRO A 484 13.17 -34.13 11.98
C PRO A 484 13.82 -34.65 13.27
N GLU A 485 14.96 -35.32 13.13
CA GLU A 485 15.82 -35.77 14.23
C GLU A 485 15.12 -36.66 15.28
N ILE A 486 14.32 -37.62 14.82
CA ILE A 486 13.59 -38.56 15.68
C ILE A 486 13.84 -40.02 15.26
N ASP A 487 14.04 -40.91 16.24
CA ASP A 487 14.13 -42.35 16.01
C ASP A 487 12.73 -43.01 15.92
N LEU A 488 12.68 -44.26 15.46
CA LEU A 488 11.41 -44.99 15.27
C LEU A 488 10.62 -45.16 16.57
N ASP A 489 11.27 -45.50 17.68
CA ASP A 489 10.57 -45.72 18.96
C ASP A 489 9.96 -44.41 19.50
N SER A 490 10.70 -43.31 19.37
CA SER A 490 10.24 -41.97 19.72
C SER A 490 9.13 -41.49 18.79
N ALA A 491 9.23 -41.76 17.50
CA ALA A 491 8.20 -41.44 16.52
C ALA A 491 6.91 -42.22 16.80
N MET A 492 7.01 -43.51 17.16
CA MET A 492 5.87 -44.33 17.55
C MET A 492 5.19 -43.81 18.81
N ARG A 493 5.94 -43.42 19.85
CA ARG A 493 5.36 -42.79 21.06
C ARG A 493 4.63 -41.48 20.74
N LEU A 494 5.17 -40.67 19.83
CA LEU A 494 4.51 -39.45 19.36
C LEU A 494 3.19 -39.78 18.63
N ALA A 495 3.22 -40.76 17.71
CA ALA A 495 2.04 -41.18 16.97
C ALA A 495 0.95 -41.75 17.90
N GLU A 496 1.30 -42.58 18.89
CA GLU A 496 0.36 -43.09 19.89
C GLU A 496 -0.26 -41.97 20.72
N ARG A 497 0.53 -40.96 21.12
CA ARG A 497 0.02 -39.78 21.82
C ARG A 497 -0.97 -38.99 20.97
N VAL A 498 -0.68 -38.81 19.69
CA VAL A 498 -1.59 -38.15 18.73
C VAL A 498 -2.90 -38.93 18.63
N VAL A 499 -2.84 -40.25 18.44
CA VAL A 499 -4.02 -41.12 18.38
C VAL A 499 -4.87 -40.98 19.63
N SER A 500 -4.28 -41.14 20.82
CA SER A 500 -5.01 -41.02 22.10
C SER A 500 -5.70 -39.67 22.21
N LYS A 501 -5.00 -38.57 21.93
CA LYS A 501 -5.55 -37.22 22.04
C LYS A 501 -6.74 -37.00 21.12
N VAL A 502 -6.67 -37.49 19.87
CA VAL A 502 -7.77 -37.35 18.90
C VAL A 502 -8.95 -38.23 19.27
N VAL A 503 -8.71 -39.50 19.66
CA VAL A 503 -9.78 -40.41 20.08
C VAL A 503 -10.49 -39.91 21.33
N ASP A 504 -9.76 -39.40 22.31
CA ASP A 504 -10.32 -38.83 23.54
C ASP A 504 -11.06 -37.51 23.27
N GLY A 505 -10.49 -36.64 22.45
CA GLY A 505 -11.09 -35.35 22.07
C GLY A 505 -12.38 -35.50 21.25
N LEU A 506 -12.53 -36.58 20.50
CA LEU A 506 -13.70 -36.87 19.66
C LEU A 506 -14.62 -37.95 20.25
N LYS A 507 -14.49 -38.24 21.54
CA LYS A 507 -15.28 -39.26 22.22
C LYS A 507 -16.77 -39.01 22.03
N GLY A 508 -17.51 -40.04 21.62
CA GLY A 508 -18.94 -39.96 21.32
C GLY A 508 -19.30 -39.56 19.89
N LYS A 509 -18.35 -39.09 19.07
CA LYS A 509 -18.57 -38.80 17.63
C LYS A 509 -18.41 -40.03 16.72
N GLY A 510 -17.90 -41.14 17.25
CA GLY A 510 -17.66 -42.39 16.51
C GLY A 510 -16.39 -42.40 15.64
N VAL A 511 -15.74 -41.24 15.53
CA VAL A 511 -14.55 -41.00 14.70
C VAL A 511 -13.26 -41.29 15.47
N GLY A 512 -12.16 -41.56 14.77
CA GLY A 512 -10.81 -41.60 15.33
C GLY A 512 -9.76 -41.29 14.27
N ILE A 513 -8.50 -41.63 14.53
CA ILE A 513 -7.40 -41.43 13.57
C ILE A 513 -6.48 -42.65 13.55
N SER A 514 -6.13 -43.09 12.35
CA SER A 514 -5.13 -44.11 12.10
C SER A 514 -3.86 -43.45 11.59
N ILE A 515 -2.69 -43.92 12.05
CA ILE A 515 -1.38 -43.37 11.69
C ILE A 515 -0.44 -44.47 11.21
N GLY A 516 0.22 -44.25 10.08
CA GLY A 516 1.36 -45.02 9.59
C GLY A 516 2.64 -44.22 9.72
N VAL A 517 3.65 -44.78 10.39
CA VAL A 517 4.93 -44.14 10.67
C VAL A 517 6.01 -44.79 9.81
N ALA A 518 6.84 -44.00 9.15
CA ALA A 518 8.09 -44.46 8.55
C ALA A 518 9.22 -43.52 8.95
N VAL A 519 10.41 -44.07 9.17
CA VAL A 519 11.59 -43.30 9.56
C VAL A 519 12.70 -43.56 8.56
N TYR A 520 13.20 -42.48 7.97
CA TYR A 520 14.47 -42.49 7.27
C TYR A 520 15.61 -42.46 8.30
N SER A 521 16.58 -43.36 8.14
CA SER A 521 17.77 -43.43 8.99
C SER A 521 19.07 -43.52 8.17
N GLU A 522 20.21 -43.29 8.82
CA GLU A 522 21.53 -43.44 8.19
C GLU A 522 21.75 -44.84 7.59
N ARG A 523 21.06 -45.87 8.10
CA ARG A 523 21.18 -47.25 7.60
C ARG A 523 20.50 -47.45 6.24
N GLU A 524 19.72 -46.47 5.78
CA GLU A 524 18.88 -46.54 4.58
C GLU A 524 19.28 -45.43 3.59
N GLN A 525 20.58 -45.22 3.36
CA GLN A 525 21.12 -44.11 2.56
C GLN A 525 20.50 -44.00 1.14
N ASP A 526 20.16 -45.15 0.55
CA ASP A 526 19.58 -45.27 -0.78
C ASP A 526 18.07 -45.03 -0.83
N MET A 527 17.39 -44.91 0.32
CA MET A 527 15.96 -44.64 0.36
C MET A 527 15.66 -43.31 -0.34
N SER A 528 14.73 -43.37 -1.27
CA SER A 528 14.17 -42.24 -1.99
C SER A 528 12.97 -41.63 -1.24
N LEU A 529 12.64 -40.39 -1.59
CA LEU A 529 11.47 -39.70 -1.06
C LEU A 529 10.18 -40.51 -1.25
N ASN A 530 10.02 -41.11 -2.44
CA ASN A 530 8.85 -41.90 -2.78
C ASN A 530 8.76 -43.19 -1.96
N GLU A 531 9.89 -43.83 -1.66
CA GLU A 531 9.93 -45.04 -0.83
C GLU A 531 9.58 -44.74 0.62
N LEU A 532 10.02 -43.60 1.17
CA LEU A 532 9.63 -43.16 2.52
C LEU A 532 8.11 -42.93 2.63
N ILE A 533 7.52 -42.26 1.63
CA ILE A 533 6.07 -42.04 1.55
C ILE A 533 5.35 -43.39 1.43
N HIS A 534 5.79 -44.26 0.53
CA HIS A 534 5.20 -45.60 0.36
C HIS A 534 5.27 -46.45 1.63
N ALA A 535 6.38 -46.36 2.37
CA ALA A 535 6.54 -47.06 3.64
C ALA A 535 5.51 -46.55 4.67
N ALA A 536 5.34 -45.24 4.81
CA ALA A 536 4.37 -44.65 5.74
C ALA A 536 2.92 -45.01 5.34
N ASP A 537 2.57 -44.93 4.05
CA ASP A 537 1.26 -45.32 3.53
C ASP A 537 0.94 -46.80 3.79
N LYS A 538 1.92 -47.69 3.58
CA LYS A 538 1.76 -49.12 3.85
C LYS A 538 1.44 -49.36 5.33
N LYS A 539 2.12 -48.66 6.24
CA LYS A 539 1.87 -48.74 7.68
C LYS A 539 0.51 -48.19 8.07
N LEU A 540 0.05 -47.13 7.41
CA LEU A 540 -1.29 -46.59 7.61
C LEU A 540 -2.35 -47.60 7.19
N TYR A 541 -2.16 -48.27 6.06
CA TYR A 541 -3.05 -49.33 5.60
C TYR A 541 -3.10 -50.52 6.58
N GLU A 542 -1.95 -50.94 7.11
CA GLU A 542 -1.88 -51.96 8.17
C GLU A 542 -2.64 -51.54 9.44
N SER A 543 -2.50 -50.28 9.85
CA SER A 543 -3.24 -49.69 10.98
C SER A 543 -4.76 -49.78 10.79
N LYS A 544 -5.26 -49.35 9.62
CA LYS A 544 -6.68 -49.43 9.28
C LYS A 544 -7.21 -50.87 9.27
N ARG A 545 -6.46 -51.82 8.70
CA ARG A 545 -6.86 -53.25 8.67
C ARG A 545 -6.92 -53.88 10.05
N ALA A 546 -6.12 -53.41 10.99
CA ALA A 546 -6.07 -53.90 12.36
C ALA A 546 -7.15 -53.27 13.28
N GLY A 547 -8.20 -52.66 12.70
CA GLY A 547 -9.33 -52.08 13.42
C GLY A 547 -9.34 -50.55 13.51
N GLY A 548 -8.32 -49.88 12.94
CA GLY A 548 -8.16 -48.43 12.98
C GLY A 548 -7.83 -47.89 14.37
N LYS A 549 -7.86 -46.55 14.52
CA LYS A 549 -7.66 -45.83 15.79
C LYS A 549 -6.34 -46.17 16.49
N ARG A 550 -5.28 -46.33 15.71
CA ARG A 550 -3.96 -46.77 16.19
C ARG A 550 -2.81 -46.28 15.33
N ALA A 551 -1.60 -46.38 15.85
CA ALA A 551 -0.37 -46.15 15.11
C ALA A 551 0.31 -47.48 14.76
N THR A 552 0.92 -47.55 13.58
CA THR A 552 1.78 -48.67 13.15
C THR A 552 3.07 -48.09 12.54
N GLY A 553 4.23 -48.67 12.85
CA GLY A 553 5.55 -48.25 12.35
C GLY A 553 6.30 -49.36 11.63
#